data_AF-A0A1F2R901-F1
#
_entry.id   AF-A0A1F2R901-F1
#
_cell.length_a   1.000
_cell.length_b   1.000
_cell.length_c   1.000
_cell.angle_alpha   90.00
_cell.angle_beta   90.00
_cell.angle_gamma   90.00
#
_symmetry.space_group_name_H-M   'P 1'
#
loop_
_entity.id
_entity.type
_entity.pdbx_description
1 polymer ?
#
loop_
_entity_poly.entity_id
_entity_poly.type
_entity_poly.pdbx_seq_one_letter_code
_entity_poly.pdbx_strand_id
1 'polypeptide(L)'
;MLCRSCGLETTATLCEVCQSLAAAGPLAVPVPCRHCRAPIAKPAETGTLCQLCRDLLRIVRSSQWMAFAHAEWEQENYQLAKRKLELL
;
A
#
# COMPACT_ATOMS: atom_id res chain seq x y z
N MET A 1 -27.61 35.12 -3.49
CA MET A 1 -27.23 34.65 -2.13
C MET A 1 -25.90 33.91 -2.24
N LEU A 2 -25.18 33.68 -1.13
CA LEU A 2 -23.91 32.93 -1.17
C LEU A 2 -24.14 31.48 -0.74
N CYS A 3 -23.48 30.54 -1.44
CA CYS A 3 -23.47 29.13 -1.08
C CYS A 3 -22.83 28.96 0.29
N ARG A 4 -23.54 28.32 1.23
CA ARG A 4 -23.05 28.13 2.61
C ARG A 4 -21.75 27.32 2.70
N SER A 5 -21.45 26.50 1.69
CA SER A 5 -20.29 25.60 1.71
C SER A 5 -19.04 26.15 1.02
N CYS A 6 -19.18 26.92 -0.07
CA CYS A 6 -18.04 27.38 -0.86
C CYS A 6 -18.01 28.89 -1.12
N GLY A 7 -19.04 29.63 -0.68
CA GLY A 7 -19.09 31.09 -0.79
C GLY A 7 -19.36 31.64 -2.19
N LEU A 8 -19.62 30.79 -3.20
CA LEU A 8 -19.99 31.24 -4.54
C LEU A 8 -21.41 31.83 -4.57
N GLU A 9 -21.64 32.82 -5.42
CA GLU A 9 -22.98 33.35 -5.68
C GLU A 9 -23.87 32.27 -6.31
N THR A 10 -25.07 32.13 -5.76
CA THR A 10 -26.07 31.16 -6.20
C THR A 10 -27.48 31.65 -5.84
N THR A 11 -28.50 30.98 -6.37
CA THR A 11 -29.92 31.19 -6.11
C THR A 11 -30.47 30.31 -4.98
N ALA A 12 -29.67 29.38 -4.47
CA ALA A 12 -30.07 28.42 -3.44
C ALA A 12 -29.07 28.38 -2.27
N THR A 13 -29.42 27.71 -1.17
CA THR A 13 -28.60 27.61 0.05
C THR A 13 -27.26 26.90 -0.17
N LEU A 14 -27.24 25.96 -1.13
CA LEU A 14 -26.06 25.28 -1.66
C LEU A 14 -26.06 25.44 -3.18
N CYS A 15 -24.89 25.63 -3.79
CA CYS A 15 -24.76 25.56 -5.24
C CYS A 15 -24.89 24.11 -5.73
N GLU A 16 -25.21 23.93 -7.02
CA GLU A 16 -25.42 22.62 -7.63
C GLU A 16 -24.26 21.65 -7.40
N VAL A 17 -23.01 22.15 -7.42
CA VAL A 17 -21.80 21.34 -7.17
C VAL A 17 -21.75 20.85 -5.73
N CYS A 18 -21.94 21.76 -4.75
CA CYS A 18 -21.93 21.39 -3.33
C CYS A 18 -23.11 20.48 -2.98
N GLN A 19 -24.26 20.67 -3.62
CA GLN A 19 -25.42 19.81 -3.47
C GLN A 19 -25.15 18.40 -4.04
N SER A 20 -24.50 18.31 -5.20
CA SER A 20 -24.09 17.04 -5.82
C SER A 20 -23.04 16.32 -4.99
N LEU A 21 -22.06 17.03 -4.42
CA LEU A 21 -21.05 16.43 -3.52
C LEU A 21 -21.67 15.94 -2.21
N ALA A 22 -22.62 16.68 -1.65
CA ALA A 22 -23.37 16.24 -0.47
C ALA A 22 -24.22 14.98 -0.76
N ALA A 23 -24.80 14.89 -1.97
CA ALA A 23 -25.56 13.73 -2.41
C ALA A 23 -24.67 12.52 -2.75
N ALA A 24 -23.44 12.74 -3.23
CA ALA A 24 -22.48 11.69 -3.57
C ALA A 24 -21.87 10.99 -2.33
N GLY A 25 -22.11 11.50 -1.12
CA GLY A 25 -21.54 10.98 0.11
C GLY A 25 -20.05 11.34 0.28
N PRO A 26 -19.42 10.94 1.41
CA PRO A 26 -18.03 11.24 1.66
C PRO A 26 -17.14 10.62 0.58
N LEU A 27 -16.35 11.46 -0.09
CA LEU A 27 -15.26 11.01 -0.97
C LEU A 27 -14.34 10.12 -0.14
N ALA A 28 -14.39 8.81 -0.37
CA ALA A 28 -13.47 7.88 0.26
C ALA A 28 -12.07 8.21 -0.25
N VAL A 29 -11.27 8.89 0.57
CA VAL A 29 -9.86 9.12 0.26
C VAL A 29 -9.20 7.74 0.14
N PRO A 30 -8.68 7.37 -1.04
CA PRO A 30 -8.11 6.05 -1.22
C PRO A 30 -6.89 5.91 -0.31
N VAL A 31 -6.86 4.84 0.48
CA VAL A 31 -5.73 4.53 1.34
C VAL A 31 -4.51 4.26 0.45
N PRO A 32 -3.37 4.95 0.64
CA PRO A 32 -2.19 4.73 -0.18
C PRO A 32 -1.49 3.42 0.21
N CYS A 33 -0.98 2.70 -0.79
CA CYS A 33 -0.11 1.55 -0.56
C CYS A 33 1.16 1.96 0.20
N ARG A 34 1.52 1.25 1.27
CA ARG A 34 2.73 1.52 2.05
C ARG A 34 4.01 1.42 1.22
N HIS A 35 4.03 0.55 0.21
CA HIS A 35 5.23 0.28 -0.59
C HIS A 35 5.34 1.19 -1.81
N CYS A 36 4.36 1.16 -2.71
CA CYS A 36 4.41 1.91 -3.97
C CYS A 36 3.61 3.23 -3.97
N ARG A 37 2.95 3.58 -2.85
CA ARG A 37 2.09 4.77 -2.70
C ARG A 37 0.88 4.85 -3.66
N ALA A 38 0.67 3.86 -4.52
CA ALA A 38 -0.50 3.78 -5.38
C ALA A 38 -1.82 3.74 -4.57
N PRO A 39 -2.90 4.36 -5.07
CA PRO A 39 -4.20 4.37 -4.41
C PRO A 39 -4.80 2.96 -4.35
N ILE A 40 -5.33 2.55 -3.18
CA ILE A 40 -6.01 1.28 -3.00
C ILE A 40 -7.52 1.51 -3.17
N ALA A 41 -8.08 1.03 -4.29
CA ALA A 41 -9.49 1.23 -4.66
C ALA A 41 -10.48 0.55 -3.71
N LYS A 42 -10.08 -0.55 -3.06
CA LYS A 42 -10.82 -1.21 -1.98
C LYS A 42 -9.79 -1.69 -0.96
N PRO A 43 -9.70 -1.07 0.23
CA PRO A 43 -8.87 -1.63 1.29
C PRO A 43 -9.44 -3.01 1.63
N ALA A 44 -8.75 -4.07 1.20
CA ALA A 44 -9.03 -5.39 1.74
C ALA A 44 -8.78 -5.33 3.25
N GLU A 45 -9.62 -6.00 4.04
CA GLU A 45 -9.64 -5.95 5.52
C GLU A 45 -8.28 -6.23 6.20
N THR A 46 -7.29 -6.72 5.46
CA THR A 46 -6.08 -7.33 6.02
C THR A 46 -4.75 -6.68 5.61
N GLY A 47 -4.70 -5.51 4.95
CA GLY A 47 -3.38 -4.88 4.81
C GLY A 47 -3.23 -3.56 4.05
N THR A 48 -2.08 -2.93 4.28
CA THR A 48 -1.64 -1.65 3.69
C THR A 48 -0.92 -1.80 2.35
N LEU A 49 -0.93 -2.98 1.72
CA LEU A 49 -0.29 -3.24 0.43
C LEU A 49 -1.33 -3.35 -0.67
N CYS A 50 -1.08 -2.71 -1.81
CA CYS A 50 -1.90 -2.91 -3.00
C CYS A 50 -1.72 -4.33 -3.56
N GLN A 51 -2.67 -4.77 -4.39
CA GLN A 51 -2.69 -6.10 -4.96
C GLN A 51 -1.41 -6.44 -5.73
N LEU A 52 -0.91 -5.50 -6.55
CA LEU A 52 0.34 -5.68 -7.30
C LEU A 52 1.54 -5.97 -6.37
N CYS A 53 1.70 -5.20 -5.29
CA CYS A 53 2.79 -5.44 -4.33
C CYS A 53 2.65 -6.77 -3.60
N ARG A 54 1.41 -7.21 -3.31
CA ARG A 54 1.16 -8.53 -2.73
C ARG A 54 1.53 -9.65 -3.69
N ASP A 55 1.15 -9.52 -4.96
CA ASP A 55 1.46 -10.51 -5.98
C ASP A 55 2.95 -10.60 -6.27
N LEU A 56 3.64 -9.47 -6.39
CA LEU A 56 5.10 -9.44 -6.53
C LEU A 56 5.78 -10.13 -5.34
N LEU A 57 5.39 -9.80 -4.12
CA LEU A 57 5.94 -10.43 -2.92
C LEU A 57 5.70 -11.94 -2.90
N ARG A 58 4.48 -12.36 -3.28
CA ARG A 58 4.12 -13.78 -3.38
C ARG A 58 5.00 -14.49 -4.41
N ILE A 59 5.13 -13.92 -5.62
CA ILE A 59 5.95 -14.49 -6.71
C ILE A 59 7.40 -14.65 -6.26
N VAL A 60 8.00 -13.61 -5.67
CA VAL A 60 9.38 -13.65 -5.19
C VAL A 60 9.56 -14.73 -4.12
N ARG A 61 8.66 -14.80 -3.14
CA ARG A 61 8.70 -15.83 -2.08
C ARG A 61 8.53 -17.24 -2.60
N SER A 62 7.72 -17.43 -3.64
CA SER A 62 7.54 -18.73 -4.29
C SER A 62 8.60 -19.04 -5.35
N SER A 63 9.53 -18.12 -5.62
CA SER A 63 10.52 -18.33 -6.66
C SER A 63 11.59 -19.32 -6.20
N GLN A 64 11.97 -20.22 -7.10
CA GLN A 64 13.08 -21.15 -6.84
C GLN A 64 14.40 -20.41 -6.59
N TRP A 65 14.60 -19.28 -7.28
CA TRP A 65 15.77 -18.43 -7.08
C TRP A 65 15.91 -17.98 -5.61
N MET A 66 14.83 -17.54 -4.98
CA MET A 66 14.86 -17.13 -3.57
C MET A 66 15.21 -18.31 -2.64
N ALA A 67 14.73 -19.51 -2.95
CA ALA A 67 15.06 -20.71 -2.18
C ALA A 67 16.56 -21.07 -2.30
N PHE A 68 17.12 -21.01 -3.51
CA PHE A 68 18.56 -21.24 -3.73
C PHE A 68 19.42 -20.19 -3.03
N ALA A 69 19.10 -18.91 -3.20
CA ALA A 69 19.83 -17.82 -2.57
C ALA A 69 19.80 -17.93 -1.03
N HIS A 70 18.68 -18.38 -0.46
CA HIS A 70 18.57 -18.62 0.98
C HIS A 70 19.48 -19.76 1.45
N ALA A 71 19.49 -20.88 0.72
CA ALA A 71 20.35 -22.02 1.04
C ALA A 71 21.85 -21.68 0.94
N GLU A 72 22.26 -20.92 -0.08
CA GLU A 72 23.63 -20.43 -0.21
C GLU A 72 24.02 -19.55 0.97
N TRP A 73 23.16 -18.61 1.35
CA TRP A 73 23.38 -17.74 2.51
C TRP A 73 23.51 -18.53 3.81
N GLU A 74 22.66 -19.53 4.04
CA GLU A 74 22.75 -20.40 5.23
C GLU A 74 24.08 -21.17 5.25
N GLN A 75 24.49 -21.72 4.11
CA GLN A 75 25.75 -22.44 3.98
C GLN A 75 26.96 -21.54 4.26
N GLU A 76 26.99 -20.33 3.69
CA GLU A 76 28.06 -19.36 3.95
C GLU A 76 28.18 -19.01 5.44
N ASN A 77 27.06 -18.74 6.11
CA ASN A 77 27.05 -18.46 7.54
C ASN A 77 27.53 -19.63 8.37
N TYR A 78 27.15 -20.86 8.01
CA TYR A 78 27.65 -22.06 8.67
C TYR A 78 29.18 -22.18 8.53
N GLN A 79 29.72 -21.99 7.33
CA GLN A 79 31.17 -22.03 7.09
C GLN A 79 31.92 -20.91 7.83
N LEU A 80 31.30 -19.72 7.95
CA LEU A 80 31.84 -18.63 8.76
C LEU A 80 31.86 -18.97 10.25
N ALA A 81 30.77 -19.55 10.76
CA ALA A 81 30.69 -19.98 12.15
C ALA A 81 31.74 -21.04 12.50
N LYS A 82 31.97 -22.01 11.60
CA LYS A 82 33.02 -23.03 11.78
C LYS A 82 34.42 -22.40 11.84
N ARG A 83 34.75 -21.52 10.89
CA ARG A 83 36.04 -20.80 10.88
C ARG A 83 36.24 -19.97 12.14
N LYS A 84 35.17 -19.35 12.67
CA LYS A 84 35.24 -18.59 13.91
C LYS A 84 35.61 -19.47 15.11
N LEU A 85 35.10 -20.70 15.18
CA LEU A 85 35.45 -21.64 16.24
C LEU A 85 36.89 -22.12 16.16
N GLU A 86 37.44 -22.30 14.96
CA GLU A 86 38.84 -22.70 14.74
C GLU A 86 39.85 -21.60 15.15
N LEU A 87 39.38 -20.36 15.31
CA LEU A 87 40.19 -19.20 15.71
C LEU A 87 40.11 -18.88 17.21
N LEU A 88 39.35 -19.65 17.99
CA LEU A 88 39.20 -19.53 19.44
C LEU A 88 39.96 -20.64 20.16
#